data_AF-A0A667WJH7-F1
#
_entry.id   AF-A0A667WJH7-F1
#
_cell.length_a   1.000
_cell.length_b   1.000
_cell.length_c   1.000
_cell.angle_alpha   90.00
_cell.angle_beta   90.00
_cell.angle_gamma   90.00
#
_symmetry.space_group_name_H-M   'P 1'
#
loop_
_entity.id
_entity.type
_entity.pdbx_description
1 polymer ?
#
loop_
_entity_poly.entity_id
_entity_poly.type
_entity_poly.pdbx_seq_one_letter_code
_entity_poly.pdbx_strand_id
1 'polypeptide(L)'
;KTTFLFTGITVIFVPLHSLSDRTKGSSRWIFVEELKNWSDAQSHCRQSYTDLASVRNLTENEEIRGLISYISWIGLFRDAWKWSDGSTMSFSKWDDNQPSGGDERCVASHLGKWRTDLLACEYHISIPQDRYAHP
;
A
#
# COMPACT_ATOMS: atom_id res chain seq x y z
N LYS A 1 3.47 15.38 -23.40
CA LYS A 1 2.20 15.46 -22.63
C LYS A 1 2.31 14.44 -21.52
N THR A 2 2.35 14.89 -20.28
CA THR A 2 2.69 14.11 -19.08
C THR A 2 1.64 13.04 -18.82
N THR A 3 2.03 11.78 -18.91
CA THR A 3 1.17 10.63 -18.61
C THR A 3 1.06 10.50 -17.09
N PHE A 4 -0.04 11.00 -16.52
CA PHE A 4 -0.42 10.70 -15.15
C PHE A 4 -1.18 9.36 -15.14
N LEU A 5 -0.45 8.26 -14.95
CA LEU A 5 -1.02 6.96 -14.59
C LEU A 5 -0.63 6.67 -13.15
N PHE A 6 -1.25 7.35 -12.20
CA PHE A 6 -1.10 7.03 -10.78
C PHE A 6 -2.10 5.93 -10.43
N THR A 7 -1.75 4.70 -10.79
CA THR A 7 -2.40 3.49 -10.29
C THR A 7 -1.33 2.70 -9.54
N GLY A 8 -1.30 2.85 -8.22
CA GLY A 8 -0.38 2.12 -7.35
C GLY A 8 -0.74 0.64 -7.25
N ILE A 9 0.27 -0.21 -7.09
CA ILE A 9 0.14 -1.65 -6.84
C ILE A 9 0.10 -1.91 -5.31
N THR A 10 -0.53 -2.97 -4.81
CA THR A 10 -0.84 -3.13 -3.38
C THR A 10 0.21 -3.97 -2.61
N VAL A 11 0.61 -3.58 -1.40
CA VAL A 11 1.38 -4.42 -0.47
C VAL A 11 0.52 -4.79 0.74
N ILE A 12 0.35 -6.09 0.96
CA ILE A 12 -0.53 -6.66 1.96
C ILE A 12 0.26 -7.21 3.15
N PHE A 13 -0.24 -6.94 4.36
CA PHE A 13 0.20 -7.57 5.59
C PHE A 13 -0.56 -8.88 5.80
N VAL A 14 0.17 -9.97 6.08
CA VAL A 14 -0.43 -11.19 6.63
C VAL A 14 0.27 -11.52 7.94
N PRO A 15 -0.43 -11.47 9.09
CA PRO A 15 0.09 -12.04 10.32
C PRO A 15 0.21 -13.55 10.17
N LEU A 16 1.32 -14.07 10.69
CA LEU A 16 1.80 -15.45 10.62
C LEU A 16 0.80 -16.55 11.07
N HIS A 17 -0.40 -16.22 11.54
CA HIS A 17 -1.34 -17.17 12.14
C HIS A 17 -2.37 -17.80 11.18
N SER A 18 -2.36 -17.45 9.88
CA SER A 18 -3.32 -18.03 8.90
C SER A 18 -2.72 -19.05 7.91
N LEU A 19 -1.42 -19.37 7.98
CA LEU A 19 -0.79 -20.24 6.99
C LEU A 19 -0.82 -21.71 7.44
N SER A 20 -1.89 -22.42 7.07
CA SER A 20 -1.93 -23.88 7.10
C SER A 20 -1.68 -24.55 5.74
N ASP A 21 -1.27 -23.85 4.67
CA ASP A 21 -0.71 -24.60 3.53
C ASP A 21 0.33 -23.89 2.63
N ARG A 22 1.35 -24.71 2.34
CA ARG A 22 2.41 -24.73 1.33
C ARG A 22 2.52 -23.58 0.30
N THR A 23 3.35 -22.59 0.60
CA THR A 23 4.36 -22.09 -0.36
C THR A 23 5.66 -21.77 0.37
N LYS A 24 6.81 -22.08 -0.25
CA LYS A 24 8.15 -21.89 0.31
C LYS A 24 8.43 -20.40 0.50
N GLY A 25 8.37 -19.93 1.75
CA GLY A 25 8.92 -18.65 2.18
C GLY A 25 8.12 -18.07 3.34
N SER A 26 8.70 -18.07 4.54
CA SER A 26 8.13 -17.41 5.74
C SER A 26 8.22 -15.88 5.62
N SER A 27 7.69 -15.30 4.55
CA SER A 27 7.55 -13.85 4.42
C SER A 27 6.24 -13.44 5.10
N ARG A 28 6.34 -12.61 6.14
CA ARG A 28 5.21 -11.97 6.82
C ARG A 28 4.51 -10.87 5.98
N TRP A 29 4.93 -10.73 4.72
CA TRP A 29 4.44 -9.76 3.76
C TRP A 29 3.98 -10.49 2.51
N ILE A 30 2.84 -10.09 1.96
CA ILE A 30 2.35 -10.53 0.67
C ILE A 30 2.30 -9.33 -0.26
N PHE A 31 2.91 -9.45 -1.43
CA PHE A 31 2.78 -8.45 -2.48
C PHE A 31 1.57 -8.80 -3.36
N VAL A 32 0.67 -7.85 -3.61
CA VAL A 32 -0.51 -8.05 -4.46
C VAL A 32 -0.49 -7.08 -5.62
N GLU A 33 -0.31 -7.63 -6.81
CA GLU A 33 -0.24 -6.89 -8.06
C GLU A 33 -1.62 -6.49 -8.61
N GLU A 34 -2.44 -5.85 -7.77
CA GLU A 34 -3.74 -5.31 -8.16
C GLU A 34 -3.76 -3.79 -8.05
N LEU A 35 -4.23 -3.14 -9.11
CA LEU A 35 -4.39 -1.69 -9.18
C LEU A 35 -5.65 -1.29 -8.40
N LYS A 36 -5.44 -0.67 -7.25
CA LYS A 36 -6.52 -0.20 -6.35
C LYS A 36 -6.16 1.17 -5.78
N ASN A 37 -7.18 1.96 -5.46
CA ASN A 37 -7.00 3.09 -4.55
C ASN A 37 -6.74 2.55 -3.13
N TRP A 38 -6.28 3.41 -2.22
CA TRP A 38 -5.87 3.00 -0.87
C TRP A 38 -7.03 2.37 -0.08
N SER A 39 -8.24 2.93 -0.18
CA SER A 39 -9.43 2.41 0.51
C SER A 39 -9.84 1.02 0.00
N ASP A 40 -9.86 0.82 -1.31
CA ASP A 40 -10.15 -0.47 -1.95
C ASP A 40 -9.05 -1.49 -1.65
N ALA A 41 -7.79 -1.05 -1.62
CA ALA A 41 -6.65 -1.87 -1.23
C ALA A 41 -6.79 -2.34 0.22
N GLN A 42 -7.10 -1.44 1.15
CA GLN A 42 -7.36 -1.78 2.56
C GLN A 42 -8.53 -2.76 2.69
N SER A 43 -9.64 -2.47 2.01
CA SER A 43 -10.84 -3.32 2.03
C SER A 43 -10.55 -4.72 1.50
N HIS A 44 -9.80 -4.83 0.40
CA HIS A 44 -9.35 -6.11 -0.15
C HIS A 44 -8.43 -6.84 0.82
N CYS A 45 -7.47 -6.14 1.45
CA CYS A 45 -6.60 -6.74 2.47
C CYS A 45 -7.40 -7.29 3.64
N ARG A 46 -8.43 -6.59 4.10
CA ARG A 46 -9.27 -7.04 5.23
C ARG A 46 -10.22 -8.19 4.88
N GLN A 47 -10.62 -8.31 3.61
CA GLN A 47 -11.48 -9.41 3.14
C GLN A 47 -10.70 -10.71 2.96
N SER A 48 -9.49 -10.62 2.41
CA SER A 48 -8.69 -11.80 2.01
C SER A 48 -7.54 -12.13 2.97
N TYR A 49 -7.15 -11.17 3.82
CA TYR A 49 -5.94 -11.22 4.64
C TYR A 49 -6.18 -10.54 6.01
N THR A 50 -5.29 -9.64 6.45
CA THR A 50 -5.48 -8.86 7.68
C THR A 50 -5.63 -7.37 7.43
N ASP A 51 -4.60 -6.70 6.89
CA ASP A 51 -4.68 -5.26 6.58
C ASP A 51 -3.54 -4.87 5.62
N LEU A 52 -3.42 -3.59 5.27
CA LEU A 52 -2.23 -3.03 4.62
C LEU A 52 -1.00 -3.07 5.55
N ALA A 53 0.19 -3.08 4.96
CA ALA A 53 1.46 -3.17 5.69
C ALA A 53 1.68 -2.01 6.68
N SER A 54 1.83 -2.36 7.97
CA SER A 54 2.37 -1.47 9.00
C SER A 54 3.89 -1.60 9.08
N VAL A 55 4.65 -0.52 8.98
CA VAL A 55 6.13 -0.58 8.98
C VAL A 55 6.69 -0.06 10.31
N ARG A 56 7.13 -0.97 11.17
CA ARG A 56 7.50 -0.66 12.57
C ARG A 56 8.97 -0.34 12.77
N ASN A 57 9.85 -0.76 11.86
CA ASN A 57 11.29 -0.56 11.95
C ASN A 57 11.97 -0.64 10.57
N LEU A 58 13.28 -0.40 10.53
CA LEU A 58 14.08 -0.44 9.31
C LEU A 58 14.07 -1.81 8.63
N THR A 59 14.18 -2.90 9.39
CA THR A 59 14.17 -4.26 8.84
C THR A 59 12.88 -4.53 8.07
N GLU A 60 11.74 -4.14 8.63
CA GLU A 60 10.43 -4.23 7.96
C GLU A 60 10.40 -3.45 6.64
N ASN A 61 10.97 -2.24 6.66
CA ASN A 61 11.01 -1.38 5.49
C ASN A 61 11.87 -1.98 4.37
N GLU A 62 13.01 -2.57 4.72
CA GLU A 62 13.91 -3.21 3.75
C GLU A 62 13.31 -4.51 3.19
N GLU A 63 12.60 -5.29 4.01
CA GLU A 63 11.84 -6.46 3.53
C GLU A 63 10.78 -6.05 2.52
N ILE A 64 9.97 -5.03 2.83
CA ILE A 64 8.97 -4.49 1.90
C ILE A 64 9.64 -3.93 0.65
N ARG A 65 10.75 -3.20 0.79
CA ARG A 65 11.54 -2.67 -0.34
C ARG A 65 12.01 -3.78 -1.29
N GLY A 66 12.41 -4.93 -0.75
CA GLY A 66 12.83 -6.08 -1.56
C GLY A 66 11.69 -6.81 -2.27
N LEU A 67 10.45 -6.62 -1.82
CA LEU A 67 9.25 -7.23 -2.39
C LEU A 67 8.57 -6.35 -3.44
N ILE A 68 8.60 -5.03 -3.27
CA ILE A 68 7.93 -4.09 -4.18
C ILE A 68 8.75 -3.86 -5.44
N SER A 69 8.08 -3.97 -6.59
CA SER A 69 8.65 -3.59 -7.89
C SER A 69 8.21 -2.19 -8.36
N TYR A 70 7.17 -1.64 -7.71
CA TYR A 70 6.53 -0.39 -8.09
C TYR A 70 6.16 0.43 -6.85
N ILE A 71 5.59 1.62 -7.06
CA ILE A 71 4.97 2.39 -5.96
C ILE A 71 3.83 1.56 -5.38
N SER A 72 3.86 1.36 -4.06
CA SER A 72 2.86 0.52 -3.41
C SER A 72 2.31 1.05 -2.11
N TRP A 73 1.00 0.85 -1.91
CA TRP A 73 0.30 1.31 -0.71
C TRP A 73 0.82 0.61 0.55
N ILE A 74 0.99 1.41 1.61
CA ILE A 74 1.20 0.92 2.98
C ILE A 74 0.06 1.44 3.87
N GLY A 75 -0.11 0.85 5.04
CA GLY A 75 -1.26 1.11 5.91
C GLY A 75 -1.23 2.46 6.62
N LEU A 76 -0.26 3.34 6.35
CA LEU A 76 -0.14 4.63 7.04
C LEU A 76 -1.10 5.65 6.43
N PHE A 77 -1.84 6.36 7.29
CA PHE A 77 -2.74 7.44 6.86
C PHE A 77 -2.77 8.64 7.83
N ARG A 78 -3.18 9.82 7.32
CA ARG A 78 -2.93 11.14 7.92
C ARG A 78 -3.94 11.63 8.97
N ASP A 79 -5.02 10.91 9.28
CA ASP A 79 -5.98 11.40 10.29
C ASP A 79 -5.37 11.50 11.71
N ALA A 80 -4.26 10.78 11.95
CA ALA A 80 -3.39 10.97 13.12
C ALA A 80 -1.99 10.32 12.95
N TRP A 81 -1.48 10.15 11.72
CA TRP A 81 -0.32 9.28 11.42
C TRP A 81 -0.43 7.91 12.11
N LYS A 82 -1.53 7.22 11.80
CA LYS A 82 -1.84 5.91 12.36
C LYS A 82 -1.75 4.86 11.26
N TRP A 83 -1.40 3.65 11.67
CA TRP A 83 -1.49 2.50 10.81
C TRP A 83 -2.93 1.99 10.77
N SER A 84 -3.36 1.46 9.63
CA SER A 84 -4.70 0.89 9.44
C SER A 84 -4.98 -0.31 10.33
N ASP A 85 -3.92 -1.02 10.76
CA ASP A 85 -3.98 -2.10 11.75
C ASP A 85 -4.24 -1.60 13.20
N GLY A 86 -4.35 -0.28 13.40
CA GLY A 86 -4.58 0.36 14.69
C GLY A 86 -3.30 0.65 15.50
N SER A 87 -2.13 0.24 15.01
CA SER A 87 -0.86 0.51 15.68
C SER A 87 -0.41 1.98 15.51
N THR A 88 0.38 2.46 16.47
CA THR A 88 0.94 3.81 16.45
C THR A 88 2.19 3.88 15.58
N MET A 89 2.37 4.98 14.84
CA MET A 89 3.60 5.23 14.11
C MET A 89 4.77 5.53 15.07
N SER A 90 5.74 4.62 15.14
CA SER A 90 6.99 4.79 15.90
C SER A 90 8.23 4.94 15.01
N PHE A 91 8.06 4.78 13.69
CA PHE A 91 9.13 4.76 12.71
C PHE A 91 8.65 5.43 11.43
N SER A 92 9.56 6.12 10.74
CA SER A 92 9.26 6.73 9.45
C SER A 92 10.41 6.65 8.47
N LYS A 93 10.09 6.46 7.18
CA LYS A 93 11.03 6.53 6.06
C LYS A 93 10.53 7.45 4.95
N TRP A 94 10.07 8.63 5.32
CA TRP A 94 9.70 9.68 4.37
C TRP A 94 10.78 9.90 3.30
N ASP A 95 10.30 10.11 2.09
CA ASP A 95 11.09 10.64 0.98
C ASP A 95 11.39 12.14 1.21
N ASP A 96 12.29 12.70 0.40
CA ASP A 96 12.64 14.10 0.55
C ASP A 96 11.42 14.99 0.28
N ASN A 97 11.20 15.99 1.15
CA ASN A 97 10.03 16.88 1.14
C ASN A 97 8.67 16.19 1.41
N GLN A 98 8.69 15.02 2.05
CA GLN A 98 7.51 14.32 2.54
C GLN A 98 7.44 14.32 4.08
N PRO A 99 6.25 14.22 4.68
CA PRO A 99 4.92 14.23 4.04
C PRO A 99 4.61 15.60 3.43
N SER A 100 3.84 15.65 2.35
CA SER A 100 3.41 16.93 1.80
C SER A 100 2.42 17.62 2.75
N GLY A 101 2.44 18.95 2.78
CA GLY A 101 1.58 19.75 3.66
C GLY A 101 0.09 19.73 3.27
N GLY A 102 -0.25 19.26 2.07
CA GLY A 102 -1.62 19.29 1.52
C GLY A 102 -2.57 18.28 2.15
N ASP A 103 -3.76 18.10 1.58
CA ASP A 103 -4.80 17.17 2.08
C ASP A 103 -4.48 15.68 1.84
N GLU A 104 -3.21 15.33 1.59
CA GLU A 104 -2.81 13.96 1.26
C GLU A 104 -2.90 13.06 2.47
N ARG A 105 -3.88 12.14 2.45
CA ARG A 105 -4.13 11.28 3.62
C ARG A 105 -3.52 9.90 3.53
N CYS A 106 -3.03 9.44 2.37
CA CYS A 106 -2.63 8.05 2.16
C CYS A 106 -1.16 7.97 1.75
N VAL A 107 -0.48 6.91 2.18
CA VAL A 107 0.96 6.77 2.03
C VAL A 107 1.31 5.55 1.19
N ALA A 108 2.21 5.76 0.23
CA ALA A 108 2.82 4.70 -0.54
C ALA A 108 4.33 4.63 -0.28
N SER A 109 4.88 3.41 -0.38
CA SER A 109 6.30 3.14 -0.43
C SER A 109 6.76 3.08 -1.88
N HIS A 110 7.84 3.78 -2.20
CA HIS A 110 8.54 3.71 -3.48
C HIS A 110 10.03 3.49 -3.19
N LEU A 111 10.55 2.31 -3.56
CA LEU A 111 11.94 1.94 -3.29
C LEU A 111 12.30 2.07 -1.79
N GLY A 112 11.36 1.80 -0.88
CA GLY A 112 11.57 1.92 0.58
C GLY A 112 11.54 3.35 1.12
N LYS A 113 11.14 4.33 0.32
CA LYS A 113 10.88 5.72 0.72
C LYS A 113 9.39 6.03 0.64
N TRP A 114 8.88 6.75 1.63
CA TRP A 114 7.45 6.97 1.81
C TRP A 114 7.03 8.32 1.26
N ARG A 115 5.91 8.35 0.56
CA ARG A 115 5.33 9.55 -0.01
C ARG A 115 3.83 9.57 0.22
N THR A 116 3.29 10.75 0.48
CA THR A 116 1.86 10.98 0.50
C THR A 116 1.34 11.16 -0.93
N ASP A 117 0.08 10.78 -1.17
CA ASP A 117 -0.57 10.93 -2.48
C ASP A 117 -2.06 11.31 -2.32
N LEU A 118 -2.46 12.45 -2.90
CA LEU A 118 -3.82 13.01 -2.82
C LEU A 118 -4.85 12.16 -3.57
N LEU A 119 -4.48 11.67 -4.76
CA LEU A 119 -5.46 11.22 -5.76
C LEU A 119 -5.99 9.81 -5.48
N ALA A 120 -5.45 9.14 -4.47
CA ALA A 120 -5.64 7.72 -4.27
C ALA A 120 -6.28 7.34 -2.94
N CYS A 121 -6.69 8.29 -2.10
CA CYS A 121 -7.45 7.94 -0.88
C CYS A 121 -8.91 7.58 -1.18
N GLU A 122 -9.59 8.34 -2.05
CA GLU A 122 -11.05 8.22 -2.24
C GLU A 122 -11.55 8.42 -3.68
N TYR A 123 -10.71 8.31 -4.71
CA TYR A 123 -11.22 8.35 -6.08
C TYR A 123 -11.63 6.95 -6.56
N HIS A 124 -12.94 6.71 -6.61
CA HIS A 124 -13.54 5.69 -7.47
C HIS A 124 -13.09 5.99 -8.91
N ILE A 125 -12.12 5.24 -9.43
CA ILE A 125 -11.89 5.23 -10.87
C ILE A 125 -13.07 4.47 -11.46
N SER A 126 -14.06 5.18 -11.98
CA SER A 126 -14.97 4.61 -12.97
C SER A 126 -14.13 4.30 -14.20
N ILE A 127 -13.53 3.11 -14.24
CA ILE A 127 -12.95 2.56 -15.47
C ILE A 127 -14.15 2.34 -16.39
N PRO A 128 -14.25 3.01 -17.57
CA PRO A 128 -15.22 2.60 -18.57
C PRO A 128 -14.92 1.12 -18.90
N GLN A 129 -15.88 0.23 -18.66
CA GLN A 129 -15.76 -1.22 -18.90
C GLN A 129 -15.51 -1.58 -20.38
N ASP A 130 -15.52 -0.58 -21.25
CA ASP A 130 -15.52 -0.65 -22.70
C ASP A 130 -14.13 -0.83 -23.33
N ARG A 131 -13.05 -1.01 -22.54
CA ARG A 131 -11.70 -1.31 -23.07
C ARG A 131 -11.21 -2.76 -22.95
N TYR A 132 -12.02 -3.67 -22.41
CA TYR A 132 -11.77 -5.12 -22.48
C TYR A 132 -12.82 -5.86 -23.30
N ALA A 133 -13.76 -5.16 -23.90
CA ALA A 133 -14.68 -5.74 -24.85
C ALA A 133 -14.14 -5.53 -26.28
N HIS A 134 -14.05 -6.65 -26.99
CA HIS A 134 -14.09 -6.84 -28.45
C HIS A 134 -12.80 -7.40 -29.06
N PRO A 135 -12.93 -8.22 -30.11
CA PRO A 135 -13.61 -9.51 -30.18
C PRO A 135 -12.61 -10.67 -30.29
#